data_AF-A0A7C3WNN8-F1
#
_entry.id   AF-A0A7C3WNN8-F1
#
_cell.length_a   1.000
_cell.length_b   1.000
_cell.length_c   1.000
_cell.angle_alpha   90.00
_cell.angle_beta   90.00
_cell.angle_gamma   90.00
#
_symmetry.space_group_name_H-M   'P 1'
#
loop_
_entity.id
_entity.type
_entity.pdbx_description
1 polymer ?
#
loop_
_entity_poly.entity_id
_entity_poly.type
_entity_poly.pdbx_seq_one_letter_code
_entity_poly.pdbx_strand_id
1 'polypeptide(L)'
;FIAVPNAVNLTDGLDGLAGGTTLITFLTFLIFKFSHTPLKINIYISVIMASILAFLWYNMHPAEIFMGDVGAFSLGGAISALAVTKKVELLMIFLGGIFLIESLSVFIQVFFYKWKKKRIFLMSPIHHHFELKGWKETKIVARFSIIHIIMIVGGIILWM
;
A
#
# COMPACT_ATOMS: atom_id res chain seq x y z
N PHE A 1 5.77 13.18 -4.30
CA PHE A 1 5.86 11.73 -4.11
C PHE A 1 6.29 11.27 -2.71
N ILE A 2 6.85 12.14 -1.85
CA ILE A 2 7.20 11.79 -0.45
C ILE A 2 6.00 11.27 0.38
N ALA A 3 4.78 11.60 -0.04
CA ALA A 3 3.55 11.07 0.57
C ALA A 3 3.43 9.55 0.46
N VAL A 4 3.94 8.90 -0.60
CA VAL A 4 3.81 7.45 -0.80
C VAL A 4 4.60 6.65 0.24
N PRO A 5 5.89 6.93 0.53
CA PRO A 5 6.60 6.32 1.65
C PRO A 5 5.86 6.41 2.99
N ASN A 6 5.32 7.59 3.32
CA ASN A 6 4.53 7.78 4.54
C ASN A 6 3.22 6.98 4.50
N ALA A 7 2.56 6.91 3.35
CA ALA A 7 1.33 6.17 3.18
C ALA A 7 1.53 4.64 3.34
N VAL A 8 2.63 4.10 2.81
CA VAL A 8 3.03 2.70 3.03
C VAL A 8 3.32 2.44 4.51
N ASN A 9 4.03 3.36 5.17
CA ASN A 9 4.31 3.27 6.61
C ASN A 9 3.03 3.33 7.46
N LEU A 10 2.08 4.21 7.14
CA LEU A 10 0.77 4.24 7.79
C LEU A 10 -0.06 2.96 7.56
N THR A 11 0.21 2.23 6.49
CA THR A 11 -0.50 0.97 6.16
C THR A 11 0.13 -0.23 6.88
N ASP A 12 1.35 -0.08 7.42
CA ASP A 12 2.06 -1.10 8.19
C ASP A 12 1.57 -1.17 9.65
N GLY A 13 0.27 -1.39 9.82
CA GLY A 13 -0.38 -1.50 11.13
C GLY A 13 -1.01 -2.87 11.40
N LEU A 14 -1.02 -3.77 10.39
CA LEU A 14 -1.55 -5.13 10.48
C LEU A 14 -0.63 -6.14 9.78
N ASP A 15 -0.55 -7.33 10.36
CA ASP A 15 0.21 -8.47 9.83
C ASP A 15 -0.14 -8.78 8.37
N GLY A 16 0.84 -8.64 7.48
CA GLY A 16 0.68 -8.89 6.05
C GLY A 16 -0.03 -7.80 5.24
N LEU A 17 -0.52 -6.72 5.85
CA LEU A 17 -1.27 -5.68 5.12
C LEU A 17 -0.36 -4.87 4.19
N ALA A 18 0.68 -4.24 4.72
CA ALA A 18 1.62 -3.44 3.94
C ALA A 18 2.44 -4.32 2.99
N GLY A 19 2.94 -5.47 3.46
CA GLY A 19 3.65 -6.42 2.61
C GLY A 19 2.81 -6.94 1.45
N GLY A 20 1.55 -7.33 1.69
CA GLY A 20 0.66 -7.86 0.66
C GLY A 20 0.27 -6.81 -0.38
N THR A 21 -0.12 -5.61 0.07
CA THR A 21 -0.49 -4.52 -0.84
C THR A 21 0.69 -4.00 -1.66
N THR A 22 1.88 -3.89 -1.07
CA THR A 22 3.09 -3.51 -1.81
C THR A 22 3.47 -4.57 -2.84
N LEU A 23 3.41 -5.86 -2.50
CA LEU A 23 3.65 -6.95 -3.44
C LEU A 23 2.72 -6.87 -4.67
N ILE A 24 1.43 -6.64 -4.45
CA ILE A 24 0.43 -6.47 -5.52
C ILE A 24 0.78 -5.25 -6.41
N THR A 25 1.22 -4.15 -5.81
CA THR A 25 1.66 -2.95 -6.55
C THR A 25 2.89 -3.24 -7.42
N PHE A 26 3.91 -3.90 -6.88
CA PHE A 26 5.12 -4.27 -7.63
C PHE A 26 4.83 -5.27 -8.75
N LEU A 27 3.96 -6.26 -8.49
CA LEU A 27 3.50 -7.21 -9.51
C LEU A 27 2.86 -6.47 -10.69
N THR A 28 2.10 -5.43 -10.41
CA THR A 28 1.49 -4.58 -11.46
C THR A 28 2.55 -3.85 -12.29
N PHE A 29 3.57 -3.28 -11.65
CA PHE A 29 4.69 -2.65 -12.37
C PHE A 29 5.50 -3.62 -13.23
N LEU A 30 5.54 -4.90 -12.84
CA LEU A 30 6.25 -5.96 -13.56
C LEU A 30 5.45 -6.45 -14.78
N ILE A 31 4.16 -6.72 -14.60
CA ILE A 31 3.30 -7.31 -15.64
C ILE A 31 2.93 -6.28 -16.72
N PHE A 32 2.58 -5.05 -16.31
CA PHE A 32 2.07 -4.05 -17.24
C PHE A 32 3.19 -3.19 -17.83
N LYS A 33 3.19 -3.10 -19.16
CA LYS A 33 4.14 -2.29 -19.91
C LYS A 33 3.60 -0.87 -20.09
N PHE A 34 3.91 -0.01 -19.12
CA PHE A 34 3.49 1.40 -19.15
C PHE A 34 4.34 2.27 -20.11
N SER A 35 5.63 1.95 -20.23
CA SER A 35 6.58 2.68 -21.08
C SER A 35 7.75 1.77 -21.47
N HIS A 36 8.71 2.25 -22.25
CA HIS A 36 9.97 1.55 -22.51
C HIS A 36 10.75 1.35 -21.21
N THR A 37 10.42 0.28 -20.48
CA THR A 37 11.07 -0.09 -19.23
C THR A 37 12.30 -0.92 -19.57
N PRO A 38 13.52 -0.45 -19.24
CA PRO A 38 14.73 -1.24 -19.41
C PRO A 38 14.63 -2.56 -18.65
N LEU A 39 15.18 -3.63 -19.22
CA LEU A 39 15.19 -4.96 -18.59
C LEU A 39 15.73 -4.93 -17.15
N LYS A 40 16.74 -4.09 -16.89
CA LYS A 40 17.33 -3.89 -15.56
C LYS A 40 16.27 -3.50 -14.51
N ILE A 41 15.31 -2.64 -14.85
CA ILE A 41 14.25 -2.21 -13.92
C ILE A 41 13.34 -3.38 -13.56
N ASN A 42 12.99 -4.22 -14.54
CA ASN A 42 12.18 -5.41 -14.28
C ASN A 42 12.91 -6.40 -13.38
N ILE A 43 14.23 -6.57 -13.55
CA ILE A 43 15.05 -7.39 -12.64
C ILE A 43 15.00 -6.83 -11.21
N TYR A 44 15.15 -5.52 -11.02
CA TYR A 44 15.04 -4.89 -9.70
C TYR A 44 13.67 -5.13 -9.06
N ILE A 45 12.59 -4.96 -9.82
CA ILE A 45 11.22 -5.23 -9.34
C ILE A 45 11.09 -6.69 -8.89
N SER A 46 11.55 -7.65 -9.69
CA SER A 46 11.49 -9.07 -9.35
C SER A 46 12.25 -9.42 -8.07
N VAL A 47 13.42 -8.82 -7.86
CA VAL A 47 14.20 -9.02 -6.61
C VAL A 47 13.46 -8.47 -5.40
N ILE A 48 12.92 -7.25 -5.48
CA ILE A 48 12.11 -6.67 -4.40
C ILE A 48 10.90 -7.56 -4.10
N MET A 49 10.19 -8.02 -5.13
CA MET A 49 9.05 -8.94 -4.94
C MET A 49 9.46 -10.24 -4.25
N ALA A 50 10.59 -10.85 -4.62
CA ALA A 50 11.10 -12.03 -3.95
C ALA A 50 11.42 -11.77 -2.47
N SER A 51 12.02 -10.62 -2.16
CA SER A 51 12.25 -10.20 -0.77
C SER A 51 10.96 -9.98 0.02
N ILE A 52 9.94 -9.35 -0.59
CA ILE A 52 8.63 -9.17 0.05
C ILE A 52 7.94 -10.51 0.28
N LEU A 53 8.01 -11.45 -0.67
CA LEU A 53 7.46 -12.80 -0.51
C LEU A 53 8.14 -13.55 0.64
N ALA A 54 9.46 -13.49 0.73
CA ALA A 54 10.21 -14.08 1.84
C ALA A 54 9.86 -13.42 3.18
N PHE A 55 9.70 -12.09 3.20
CA PHE A 55 9.25 -11.36 4.39
C PHE A 55 7.82 -11.76 4.81
N LEU A 56 6.88 -11.83 3.85
CA LEU A 56 5.50 -12.20 4.11
C LEU A 56 5.38 -13.61 4.71
N TRP A 57 6.28 -14.53 4.36
CA TRP A 57 6.31 -15.85 5.00
C TRP A 57 6.37 -15.76 6.53
N TYR A 58 7.11 -14.79 7.07
CA TYR A 58 7.28 -14.56 8.51
C TYR A 58 6.36 -13.46 9.08
N ASN A 59 5.74 -12.64 8.23
CA ASN A 59 4.91 -11.52 8.65
C ASN A 59 3.40 -11.78 8.56
N MET A 60 2.97 -12.82 7.84
CA MET A 60 1.55 -13.19 7.79
C MET A 60 1.07 -13.65 9.18
N HIS A 61 -0.14 -13.24 9.57
CA HIS A 61 -0.65 -13.44 10.93
C HIS A 61 -0.58 -14.92 11.36
N PRO A 62 0.01 -15.21 12.55
CA PRO A 62 0.67 -14.29 13.49
C PRO A 62 2.10 -13.92 13.08
N ALA A 63 2.42 -12.63 13.03
CA ALA A 63 3.73 -12.15 12.62
C ALA A 63 4.84 -12.55 13.62
N GLU A 64 5.92 -13.10 13.07
CA GLU A 64 7.19 -13.34 13.76
C GLU A 64 8.14 -12.14 13.61
N ILE A 65 8.04 -11.41 12.51
CA ILE A 65 8.88 -10.25 12.17
C ILE A 65 8.02 -9.10 11.67
N PHE A 66 8.32 -7.88 12.12
CA PHE A 66 7.68 -6.65 11.67
C PHE A 66 8.51 -5.94 10.59
N MET A 67 7.85 -5.27 9.64
CA MET A 67 8.52 -4.54 8.56
C MET A 67 9.29 -3.33 9.11
N GLY A 68 8.63 -2.53 9.96
CA GLY A 68 9.20 -1.34 10.58
C GLY A 68 9.45 -0.21 9.57
N ASP A 69 9.86 0.94 10.09
CA ASP A 69 10.05 2.16 9.29
C ASP A 69 11.03 1.97 8.14
N VAL A 70 12.11 1.23 8.36
CA VAL A 70 13.14 0.98 7.35
C VAL A 70 12.54 0.27 6.14
N GLY A 71 11.75 -0.78 6.34
CA GLY A 71 11.10 -1.50 5.26
C GLY A 71 10.04 -0.64 4.57
N ALA A 72 9.15 -0.03 5.35
CA ALA A 72 8.02 0.72 4.81
C ALA A 72 8.45 1.95 3.98
N PHE A 73 9.38 2.76 4.48
CA PHE A 73 9.89 3.91 3.74
C PHE A 73 10.66 3.48 2.48
N SER A 74 11.44 2.41 2.56
CA SER A 74 12.19 1.88 1.41
C SER A 74 11.26 1.39 0.30
N LEU A 75 10.22 0.62 0.65
CA LEU A 75 9.25 0.10 -0.32
C LEU A 75 8.42 1.22 -0.94
N GLY A 76 7.90 2.17 -0.15
CA GLY A 76 7.17 3.31 -0.70
C GLY A 76 8.05 4.27 -1.51
N GLY A 77 9.34 4.38 -1.17
CA GLY A 77 10.34 5.09 -1.97
C GLY A 77 10.57 4.43 -3.33
N ALA A 78 10.72 3.10 -3.35
CA ALA A 78 10.83 2.33 -4.58
C ALA A 78 9.58 2.44 -5.47
N ILE A 79 8.38 2.35 -4.89
CA ILE A 79 7.11 2.56 -5.61
C ILE A 79 7.08 3.97 -6.23
N SER A 80 7.49 5.00 -5.48
CA SER A 80 7.56 6.38 -5.98
C SER A 80 8.52 6.54 -7.15
N ALA A 81 9.71 5.95 -7.03
CA ALA A 81 10.72 6.00 -8.09
C ALA A 81 10.24 5.29 -9.36
N LEU A 82 9.59 4.12 -9.21
CA LEU A 82 9.02 3.38 -10.34
C LEU A 82 7.88 4.16 -11.02
N ALA A 83 7.01 4.82 -10.26
CA ALA A 83 5.93 5.62 -10.80
C ALA A 83 6.44 6.73 -11.73
N VAL A 84 7.47 7.47 -11.28
CA VAL A 84 8.11 8.54 -12.08
C VAL A 84 8.85 7.94 -13.28
N THR A 85 9.62 6.87 -13.07
CA THR A 85 10.41 6.25 -14.14
C THR A 85 9.53 5.67 -15.25
N LYS A 86 8.38 5.10 -14.88
CA LYS A 86 7.42 4.54 -15.84
C LYS A 86 6.43 5.55 -16.40
N LYS A 87 6.45 6.81 -15.92
CA LYS A 87 5.55 7.91 -16.30
C LYS A 87 4.06 7.62 -16.03
N VAL A 88 3.78 7.08 -14.83
CA VAL A 88 2.44 6.69 -14.37
C VAL A 88 2.05 7.42 -13.09
N GLU A 89 2.49 8.66 -12.95
CA GLU A 89 2.29 9.52 -11.78
C GLU A 89 0.82 9.66 -11.39
N LEU A 90 -0.06 9.87 -12.38
CA LEU A 90 -1.50 10.03 -12.13
C LEU A 90 -2.17 8.70 -11.80
N LEU A 91 -1.71 7.61 -12.42
CA LEU A 91 -2.22 6.27 -12.20
C LEU A 91 -1.91 5.77 -10.77
N MET A 92 -0.93 6.36 -10.08
CA MET A 92 -0.62 6.04 -8.68
C MET A 92 -1.80 6.22 -7.72
N ILE A 93 -2.79 7.05 -8.06
CA ILE A 93 -4.03 7.16 -7.28
C ILE A 93 -4.73 5.80 -7.19
N PHE A 94 -4.64 4.99 -8.25
CA PHE A 94 -5.19 3.64 -8.31
C PHE A 94 -4.17 2.59 -7.87
N LEU A 95 -2.91 2.68 -8.34
CA LEU A 95 -1.87 1.70 -7.99
C LEU A 95 -1.54 1.68 -6.51
N GLY A 96 -1.62 2.84 -5.84
CA GLY A 96 -1.46 2.98 -4.40
C GLY A 96 -2.78 3.06 -3.64
N GLY A 97 -3.88 2.53 -4.19
CA GLY A 97 -5.24 2.79 -3.71
C GLY A 97 -5.46 2.61 -2.20
N ILE A 98 -5.00 1.50 -1.62
CA ILE A 98 -5.11 1.27 -0.16
C ILE A 98 -4.22 2.24 0.61
N PHE A 99 -2.96 2.44 0.19
CA PHE A 99 -2.08 3.42 0.83
C PHE A 99 -2.70 4.82 0.85
N LEU A 100 -3.34 5.21 -0.26
CA LEU A 100 -4.01 6.49 -0.38
C LEU A 100 -5.21 6.58 0.58
N ILE A 101 -6.05 5.54 0.65
CA ILE A 101 -7.22 5.52 1.55
C ILE A 101 -6.78 5.59 3.02
N GLU A 102 -5.75 4.84 3.40
CA GLU A 102 -5.17 4.85 4.76
C GLU A 102 -4.60 6.23 5.12
N SER A 103 -3.85 6.83 4.22
CA SER A 103 -3.30 8.17 4.43
C SER A 103 -4.39 9.24 4.51
N LEU A 104 -5.40 9.16 3.64
CA LEU A 104 -6.54 10.08 3.65
C LEU A 104 -7.38 9.94 4.92
N SER A 105 -7.57 8.74 5.45
CA SER A 105 -8.31 8.57 6.70
C SER A 105 -7.62 9.29 7.86
N VAL A 106 -6.29 9.25 7.92
CA VAL A 106 -5.49 9.97 8.92
C VAL A 106 -5.64 11.47 8.73
N PHE A 107 -5.49 11.95 7.50
CA PHE A 107 -5.62 13.39 7.21
C PHE A 107 -7.01 13.92 7.60
N ILE A 108 -8.07 13.23 7.18
CA ILE A 108 -9.47 13.57 7.48
C ILE A 108 -9.70 13.56 9.00
N GLN A 109 -9.24 12.52 9.69
CA GLN A 109 -9.40 12.39 11.14
C GLN A 109 -8.70 13.53 11.90
N VAL A 110 -7.44 13.83 11.56
CA VAL A 110 -6.66 14.89 12.22
C VAL A 110 -7.29 16.26 11.95
N PHE A 111 -7.66 16.54 10.69
CA PHE A 111 -8.30 17.80 10.32
C PHE A 111 -9.62 18.01 11.08
N PHE A 112 -10.49 17.00 11.09
CA PHE A 112 -11.80 17.10 11.75
C PHE A 112 -11.68 17.19 13.27
N TYR A 113 -10.73 16.47 13.87
CA TYR A 113 -10.46 16.57 15.31
C TYR A 113 -9.94 17.95 15.70
N LYS A 114 -9.08 18.57 14.87
CA LYS A 114 -8.63 19.96 15.11
C LYS A 114 -9.77 20.96 14.99
N TRP A 115 -10.69 20.77 14.03
CA TRP A 115 -11.77 21.72 13.78
C TRP A 115 -12.96 21.58 14.75
N LYS A 116 -13.44 20.35 14.98
CA LYS A 116 -14.69 20.08 15.73
C LYS A 116 -14.47 19.34 17.05
N LYS A 117 -13.22 18.95 17.39
CA LYS A 117 -12.87 18.14 18.57
C LYS A 117 -13.66 16.83 18.69
N LYS A 118 -14.19 16.35 17.58
CA LYS A 118 -14.89 15.07 17.44
C LYS A 118 -14.10 14.16 16.51
N ARG A 119 -14.28 12.84 16.63
CA ARG A 119 -13.65 11.82 15.79
C ARG A 119 -14.66 11.36 14.72
N ILE A 120 -14.23 11.21 13.46
CA ILE A 120 -15.07 10.67 12.37
C ILE A 120 -14.98 9.14 12.39
N PHE A 121 -13.76 8.64 12.38
CA PHE A 121 -13.47 7.22 12.55
C PHE A 121 -13.23 6.92 14.04
N LEU A 122 -13.61 5.71 14.47
CA LEU A 122 -13.31 5.21 15.82
C LEU A 122 -11.80 5.35 16.15
N MET A 123 -10.96 4.96 15.18
CA MET A 123 -9.51 5.14 15.16
C MET A 123 -9.04 5.33 13.72
N SER A 124 -7.89 5.95 13.53
CA SER A 124 -7.22 6.08 12.24
C SER A 124 -5.77 5.61 12.40
N PRO A 125 -5.16 4.92 11.43
CA PRO A 125 -5.63 4.64 10.05
C PRO A 125 -6.86 3.70 9.96
N ILE A 126 -7.45 3.58 8.76
CA ILE A 126 -8.81 3.03 8.60
C ILE A 126 -8.89 1.53 8.92
N HIS A 127 -7.79 0.78 8.82
CA HIS A 127 -7.79 -0.62 9.25
C HIS A 127 -8.16 -0.76 10.74
N HIS A 128 -7.62 0.09 11.62
CA HIS A 128 -7.98 0.10 13.05
C HIS A 128 -9.45 0.45 13.30
N HIS A 129 -10.06 1.24 12.42
CA HIS A 129 -11.50 1.49 12.50
C HIS A 129 -12.32 0.21 12.33
N PHE A 130 -11.89 -0.69 11.45
CA PHE A 130 -12.56 -1.98 11.23
C PHE A 130 -12.25 -2.99 12.34
N GLU A 131 -11.04 -2.96 12.91
CA GLU A 131 -10.71 -3.77 14.10
C GLU A 131 -11.60 -3.43 15.28
N LEU A 132 -11.78 -2.13 15.58
CA LEU A 132 -12.66 -1.68 16.65
C LEU A 132 -14.14 -1.97 16.39
N LYS A 133 -14.53 -2.25 15.14
CA LYS A 133 -15.85 -2.77 14.76
C LYS A 133 -15.98 -4.29 14.95
N GLY A 134 -14.94 -4.96 15.47
CA GLY A 134 -14.90 -6.38 15.75
C GLY A 134 -14.50 -7.25 14.55
N TRP A 135 -13.87 -6.70 13.52
CA TRP A 135 -13.36 -7.51 12.41
C TRP A 135 -12.02 -8.13 12.81
N LYS A 136 -11.84 -9.42 12.49
CA LYS A 136 -10.54 -10.09 12.63
C LYS A 136 -9.52 -9.47 11.67
N GLU A 137 -8.28 -9.31 12.12
CA GLU A 137 -7.18 -8.73 11.34
C GLU A 137 -7.00 -9.42 9.99
N THR A 138 -6.95 -10.77 9.96
CA THR A 138 -6.85 -11.54 8.71
C THR A 138 -7.97 -11.23 7.71
N LYS A 139 -9.18 -10.98 8.21
CA LYS A 139 -10.33 -10.61 7.38
C LYS A 139 -10.18 -9.20 6.81
N ILE A 140 -9.59 -8.27 7.56
CA ILE A 140 -9.30 -6.91 7.10
C ILE A 140 -8.24 -6.97 6.00
N VAL A 141 -7.11 -7.65 6.25
CA VAL A 141 -6.00 -7.82 5.30
C VAL A 141 -6.48 -8.42 3.98
N ALA A 142 -7.27 -9.50 4.04
CA ALA A 142 -7.82 -10.14 2.85
C ALA A 142 -8.76 -9.20 2.06
N ARG A 143 -9.66 -8.49 2.75
CA ARG A 143 -10.60 -7.55 2.10
C ARG A 143 -9.88 -6.35 1.49
N PHE A 144 -8.88 -5.81 2.18
CA PHE A 144 -8.10 -4.68 1.71
C PHE A 144 -7.28 -5.08 0.48
N SER A 145 -6.71 -6.28 0.47
CA SER A 145 -6.05 -6.84 -0.72
C SER A 145 -7.00 -6.97 -1.92
N ILE A 146 -8.21 -7.48 -1.71
CA ILE A 146 -9.24 -7.58 -2.78
C ILE A 146 -9.59 -6.18 -3.32
N ILE A 147 -9.87 -5.22 -2.44
CA ILE A 147 -10.19 -3.84 -2.82
C ILE A 147 -9.01 -3.22 -3.59
N HIS A 148 -7.77 -3.47 -3.15
CA HIS A 148 -6.58 -2.98 -3.81
C HIS A 148 -6.45 -3.49 -5.24
N ILE A 149 -6.65 -4.80 -5.44
CA ILE A 149 -6.63 -5.42 -6.77
C ILE A 149 -7.73 -4.81 -7.66
N ILE A 150 -8.94 -4.61 -7.15
CA ILE A 150 -10.04 -3.99 -7.90
C ILE A 150 -9.69 -2.57 -8.32
N MET A 151 -9.11 -1.77 -7.42
CA MET A 151 -8.66 -0.40 -7.72
C MET A 151 -7.59 -0.39 -8.80
N ILE A 152 -6.61 -1.30 -8.72
CA ILE A 152 -5.54 -1.43 -9.71
C ILE A 152 -6.12 -1.80 -11.08
N VAL A 153 -6.94 -2.85 -11.15
CA VAL A 153 -7.54 -3.32 -12.40
C VAL A 153 -8.40 -2.20 -13.02
N GLY A 154 -9.25 -1.55 -12.23
CA GLY A 154 -10.03 -0.41 -12.69
C GLY A 154 -9.16 0.75 -13.19
N GLY A 155 -8.08 1.08 -12.47
CA GLY A 155 -7.12 2.10 -12.88
C GLY A 155 -6.44 1.78 -14.20
N ILE A 156 -6.00 0.53 -14.39
CA ILE A 156 -5.36 0.08 -15.63
C ILE A 156 -6.33 0.14 -16.80
N ILE A 157 -7.58 -0.32 -16.62
CA ILE A 157 -8.61 -0.24 -17.66
C ILE A 157 -8.87 1.22 -18.07
N LEU A 158 -8.90 2.14 -17.10
CA LEU A 158 -9.06 3.57 -17.37
C LEU A 158 -7.84 4.22 -18.02
N TRP A 159 -6.65 3.61 -17.87
CA TRP A 159 -5.39 4.13 -18.41
C TRP A 159 -5.12 3.71 -19.86
N MET A 160 -5.66 2.57 -20.28
CA MET A 160 -5.56 2.04 -21.64
C MET A 160 -6.46 2.82 -22.61
#